data_AF-A0A8S3RNJ1-F1
#
_entry.id   AF-A0A8S3RNJ1-F1
#
_cell.length_a   1.000
_cell.length_b   1.000
_cell.length_c   1.000
_cell.angle_alpha   90.00
_cell.angle_beta   90.00
_cell.angle_gamma   90.00
#
_symmetry.space_group_name_H-M   'P 1'
#
loop_
_entity.id
_entity.type
_entity.pdbx_description
1 polymer ?
#
loop_
_entity_poly.entity_id
_entity_poly.type
_entity_poly.pdbx_seq_one_letter_code
_entity_poly.pdbx_strand_id
1 'polypeptide(L)'
;MGTCNRECNGRHSRSRRAYWTVKPGCHDFYSCATPGSGWDYSRCNTFCHNGGTSNGYSCSCITGFYGDCCGFQVNCGNPGSISHGNLHGGTFTYGSTVRYTCRSEYLLVGGSSSRRCQHGARWSGRKPRCAYNNSCASGPCKNGATCTNVPDHYQCTCTHDWSGKNCDVDIQPPVMTNCSGDKNIKTAALENLVKWQIPSFIDPHNFAIKITSNYPSNEFTFPWGDFQISYTAMKPTNGLSTNCLFSISLRPKPCPTINVPVNGALLCNSWRTDYGQFCTYFFCKESHTVPRGVMVDNFYVCGASGTWMPSNTVPNCSVTATNLHATRRYNIGTTYSSCTDDRRKMQESYIENSATQISDIFVKSLNKNVSQKMCQ
;
A
#
# COMPACT_ATOMS: atom_id res chain seq x y z
N MET A 1 5.30 -92.57 44.66
CA MET A 1 4.43 -93.62 44.08
C MET A 1 4.58 -93.55 42.58
N GLY A 2 4.91 -94.67 41.93
CA GLY A 2 5.32 -94.70 40.52
C GLY A 2 4.20 -94.97 39.54
N THR A 3 4.48 -94.71 38.26
CA THR A 3 3.90 -95.40 37.10
C THR A 3 5.03 -95.71 36.13
N CYS A 4 5.24 -97.00 35.89
CA CYS A 4 6.16 -97.53 34.90
C CYS A 4 5.44 -97.53 33.54
N ASN A 5 6.04 -96.94 32.49
CA ASN A 5 5.55 -97.10 31.12
C ASN A 5 6.61 -97.77 30.25
N ARG A 6 6.13 -98.63 29.34
CA ARG A 6 6.81 -99.83 28.81
C ARG A 6 7.62 -99.56 27.54
N GLU A 7 8.46 -98.52 27.51
CA GLU A 7 9.16 -98.10 26.26
C GLU A 7 10.63 -97.70 26.39
N CYS A 8 11.39 -98.22 27.36
CA CYS A 8 12.84 -97.99 27.40
C CYS A 8 13.62 -99.29 27.67
N ASN A 9 14.29 -99.82 26.64
CA ASN A 9 15.23 -100.94 26.69
C ASN A 9 16.42 -100.64 27.63
N GLY A 10 16.24 -100.86 28.93
CA GLY A 10 17.29 -101.29 29.84
C GLY A 10 18.51 -100.37 30.03
N ARG A 11 18.38 -99.05 29.86
CA ARG A 11 19.42 -98.09 30.28
C ARG A 11 18.84 -97.06 31.22
N HIS A 12 19.28 -97.11 32.48
CA HIS A 12 19.03 -96.08 33.48
C HIS A 12 19.39 -94.70 32.91
N SER A 13 18.39 -93.92 32.49
CA SER A 13 18.57 -92.48 32.39
C SER A 13 18.67 -91.95 33.81
N ARG A 14 19.90 -91.86 34.32
CA ARG A 14 20.18 -90.98 35.45
C ARG A 14 19.89 -89.57 34.93
N SER A 15 18.68 -89.10 35.18
CA SER A 15 18.42 -87.68 35.38
C SER A 15 19.40 -87.21 36.46
N ARG A 16 20.58 -86.75 36.05
CA ARG A 16 21.38 -85.90 36.91
C ARG A 16 20.59 -84.61 36.99
N ARG A 17 19.81 -84.45 38.06
CA ARG A 17 19.51 -83.12 38.56
C ARG A 17 20.85 -82.47 38.85
N ALA A 18 21.35 -81.70 37.90
CA ALA A 18 22.37 -80.70 38.18
C ALA A 18 21.69 -79.70 39.11
N TYR A 19 21.90 -79.87 40.42
CA TYR A 19 21.54 -78.84 41.38
C TYR A 19 22.51 -77.69 41.13
N TRP A 20 22.08 -76.73 40.30
CA TRP A 20 22.67 -75.41 40.32
C TRP A 20 22.28 -74.79 41.65
N THR A 21 23.15 -74.93 42.67
CA THR A 21 23.07 -74.06 43.84
C THR A 21 23.34 -72.64 43.35
N VAL A 22 22.28 -71.91 43.01
CA VAL A 22 22.36 -70.48 42.76
C VAL A 22 22.89 -69.87 44.05
N LYS A 23 24.12 -69.36 44.02
CA LYS A 23 24.72 -68.68 45.18
C LYS A 23 23.77 -67.53 45.59
N PRO A 24 23.46 -67.37 46.89
CA PRO A 24 22.65 -66.25 47.35
C PRO A 24 23.35 -64.95 46.94
N GLY A 25 22.64 -64.12 46.19
CA GLY A 25 23.17 -62.93 45.57
C GLY A 25 22.08 -62.24 44.76
N CYS A 26 22.33 -60.99 44.40
CA CYS A 26 21.47 -60.28 43.48
C CYS A 26 21.94 -60.52 42.06
N HIS A 27 21.04 -60.97 41.19
CA HIS A 27 21.37 -61.35 39.81
C HIS A 27 20.38 -60.69 38.85
N ASP A 28 20.82 -60.34 37.65
CA ASP A 28 19.91 -59.80 36.64
C ASP A 28 18.83 -60.83 36.25
N PHE A 29 17.68 -60.33 35.77
CA PHE A 29 16.52 -61.18 35.47
C PHE A 29 16.83 -62.35 34.51
N TYR A 30 17.72 -62.13 33.53
CA TYR A 30 18.10 -63.13 32.53
C TYR A 30 19.03 -64.21 33.10
N SER A 31 19.88 -63.85 34.06
CA SER A 31 20.77 -64.78 34.77
C SER A 31 20.00 -65.70 35.72
N CYS A 32 18.79 -65.31 36.12
CA CYS A 32 17.91 -66.13 36.94
C CYS A 32 16.96 -67.04 36.14
N ALA A 33 16.77 -66.79 34.84
CA ALA A 33 15.90 -67.59 33.98
C ALA A 33 16.68 -68.71 33.27
N THR A 34 16.67 -69.94 33.81
CA THR A 34 17.20 -71.10 33.06
C THR A 34 16.11 -71.70 32.17
N PRO A 35 16.33 -71.87 30.84
CA PRO A 35 15.37 -72.55 29.98
C PRO A 35 15.35 -74.03 30.33
N GLY A 36 14.29 -74.50 31.00
CA GLY A 36 14.04 -75.93 31.23
C GLY A 36 13.84 -76.38 32.68
N SER A 37 13.94 -75.49 33.67
CA SER A 37 13.50 -75.80 35.04
C SER A 37 12.16 -75.13 35.33
N GLY A 38 11.13 -75.93 35.61
CA GLY A 38 9.83 -75.39 35.99
C GLY A 38 9.94 -74.53 37.25
N TRP A 39 9.55 -73.27 37.14
CA TRP A 39 9.03 -72.40 38.20
C TRP A 39 9.83 -72.20 39.51
N ASP A 40 11.09 -72.61 39.64
CA ASP A 40 11.88 -72.32 40.86
C ASP A 40 12.58 -70.95 40.78
N TYR A 41 11.78 -69.88 40.74
CA TYR A 41 12.26 -68.49 40.84
C TYR A 41 12.62 -68.09 42.29
N SER A 42 12.51 -69.01 43.25
CA SER A 42 12.41 -68.77 44.71
C SER A 42 13.64 -68.21 45.42
N ARG A 43 14.75 -67.99 44.71
CA ARG A 43 16.02 -67.57 45.34
C ARG A 43 16.78 -66.48 44.59
N CYS A 44 16.16 -65.88 43.58
CA CYS A 44 16.72 -64.73 42.88
C CYS A 44 16.43 -63.44 43.67
N ASN A 45 17.41 -62.55 43.82
CA ASN A 45 17.26 -61.25 44.50
C ASN A 45 16.93 -61.32 46.01
N THR A 46 17.56 -62.26 46.71
CA THR A 46 17.48 -62.40 48.19
C THR A 46 18.31 -61.36 48.95
N PHE A 47 19.21 -60.66 48.25
CA PHE A 47 19.99 -59.53 48.75
C PHE A 47 19.80 -58.34 47.80
N CYS A 48 19.59 -57.15 48.34
CA CYS A 48 19.45 -55.92 47.54
C CYS A 48 20.56 -54.94 47.91
N HIS A 49 21.16 -54.30 46.92
CA HIS A 49 22.21 -53.32 47.17
C HIS A 49 21.63 -51.99 47.67
N ASN A 50 22.49 -51.15 48.25
CA ASN A 50 22.20 -49.76 48.62
C ASN A 50 20.96 -49.57 49.53
N GLY A 51 20.70 -50.54 50.42
CA GLY A 51 19.61 -50.45 51.38
C GLY A 51 18.22 -50.76 50.81
N GLY A 52 18.13 -51.37 49.63
CA GLY A 52 16.86 -51.89 49.10
C GLY A 52 16.30 -53.04 49.96
N THR A 53 14.98 -53.21 49.94
CA THR A 53 14.30 -54.31 50.66
C THR A 53 13.92 -55.43 49.70
N SER A 54 14.29 -56.67 50.03
CA SER A 54 13.90 -57.85 49.27
C SER A 54 12.54 -58.38 49.73
N ASN A 55 11.70 -58.81 48.79
CA ASN A 55 10.48 -59.56 49.07
C ASN A 55 10.61 -61.07 48.73
N GLY A 56 11.83 -61.56 48.52
CA GLY A 56 12.13 -62.96 48.17
C GLY A 56 12.27 -63.25 46.66
N TYR A 57 11.80 -62.34 45.79
CA TYR A 57 11.87 -62.50 44.33
C TYR A 57 12.28 -61.21 43.59
N SER A 58 12.15 -60.05 44.23
CA SER A 58 12.45 -58.73 43.66
C SER A 58 12.94 -57.77 44.74
N CYS A 59 13.72 -56.77 44.32
CA CYS A 59 14.18 -55.68 45.19
C CYS A 59 13.31 -54.44 45.02
N SER A 60 12.81 -53.91 46.13
CA SER A 60 12.22 -52.57 46.19
C SER A 60 13.31 -51.56 46.60
N CYS A 61 13.69 -50.69 45.68
CA CYS A 61 14.78 -49.74 45.90
C CYS A 61 14.33 -48.51 46.69
N ILE A 62 15.23 -48.00 47.54
CA ILE A 62 15.06 -46.68 48.15
C ILE A 62 15.15 -45.57 47.07
N THR A 63 14.60 -44.40 47.38
CA THR A 63 14.57 -43.27 46.43
C THR A 63 15.98 -42.88 45.99
N GLY A 64 16.22 -42.84 44.66
CA GLY A 64 17.51 -42.49 44.08
C GLY A 64 18.35 -43.66 43.57
N PHE A 65 17.89 -44.90 43.75
CA PHE A 65 18.50 -46.11 43.19
C PHE A 65 17.48 -46.87 42.33
N TYR A 66 17.97 -47.61 41.32
CA TYR A 66 17.14 -48.35 40.38
C TYR A 66 17.83 -49.63 39.86
N GLY A 67 17.08 -50.40 39.07
CA GLY A 67 17.47 -51.69 38.52
C GLY A 67 17.05 -52.86 39.42
N ASP A 68 17.08 -54.07 38.85
CA ASP A 68 16.58 -55.31 39.50
C ASP A 68 17.21 -55.58 40.87
N CYS A 69 18.41 -55.04 41.08
CA CYS A 69 19.24 -55.22 42.26
C CYS A 69 19.54 -53.95 43.07
N CYS A 70 18.94 -52.81 42.69
CA CYS A 70 19.24 -51.49 43.26
C CYS A 70 20.72 -51.10 43.19
N GLY A 71 21.47 -51.69 42.26
CA GLY A 71 22.91 -51.46 42.09
C GLY A 71 23.23 -50.13 41.39
N PHE A 72 22.28 -49.54 40.68
CA PHE A 72 22.49 -48.33 39.90
C PHE A 72 21.91 -47.11 40.62
N GLN A 73 22.75 -46.10 40.84
CA GLN A 73 22.28 -44.81 41.34
C GLN A 73 21.71 -44.00 40.18
N VAL A 74 20.57 -43.33 40.41
CA VAL A 74 19.96 -42.45 39.42
C VAL A 74 20.94 -41.34 39.05
N ASN A 75 21.17 -41.18 37.75
CA ASN A 75 22.03 -40.15 37.18
C ASN A 75 21.19 -39.28 36.25
N CYS A 76 21.14 -37.98 36.52
CA CYS A 76 20.38 -37.02 35.72
C CYS A 76 21.13 -36.50 34.49
N GLY A 77 22.38 -36.93 34.29
CA GLY A 77 23.25 -36.45 33.23
C GLY A 77 23.72 -35.01 33.43
N ASN A 78 24.66 -34.56 32.60
CA ASN A 78 25.14 -33.18 32.65
C ASN A 78 23.99 -32.21 32.28
N PRO A 79 23.61 -31.26 33.16
CA PRO A 79 22.51 -30.31 32.90
C PRO A 79 22.86 -29.25 31.83
N GLY A 80 24.11 -29.24 31.35
CA GLY A 80 24.64 -28.41 30.29
C GLY A 80 25.05 -27.01 30.78
N SER A 81 26.05 -26.43 30.13
CA SER A 81 26.53 -25.07 30.35
C SER A 81 25.55 -24.02 29.79
N ILE A 82 25.73 -22.77 30.21
CA ILE A 82 24.97 -21.61 29.73
C ILE A 82 25.95 -20.59 29.11
N SER A 83 25.56 -19.93 28.03
CA SER A 83 26.36 -18.86 27.42
C SER A 83 26.56 -17.71 28.41
N HIS A 84 27.75 -17.10 28.41
CA HIS A 84 28.14 -16.03 29.34
C HIS A 84 27.97 -16.38 30.84
N GLY A 85 27.98 -17.67 31.18
CA GLY A 85 27.91 -18.12 32.56
C GLY A 85 28.75 -19.37 32.81
N ASN A 86 28.81 -19.74 34.09
CA ASN A 86 29.57 -20.86 34.61
C ASN A 86 28.63 -21.80 35.35
N LEU A 87 28.88 -23.10 35.21
CA LEU A 87 28.20 -24.16 35.96
C LEU A 87 29.12 -24.62 37.09
N HIS A 88 28.62 -24.56 38.32
CA HIS A 88 29.30 -25.03 39.53
C HIS A 88 28.71 -26.37 39.96
N GLY A 89 29.58 -27.36 40.17
CA GLY A 89 29.24 -28.74 40.55
C GLY A 89 29.85 -29.76 39.57
N GLY A 90 30.11 -30.97 40.05
CA GLY A 90 30.74 -32.05 39.27
C GLY A 90 30.08 -33.42 39.40
N THR A 91 29.08 -33.56 40.26
CA THR A 91 28.31 -34.81 40.44
C THR A 91 26.89 -34.64 39.93
N PHE A 92 26.41 -35.63 39.18
CA PHE A 92 25.10 -35.61 38.52
C PHE A 92 24.15 -36.72 38.99
N THR A 93 24.45 -37.32 40.13
CA THR A 93 23.66 -38.39 40.75
C THR A 93 22.54 -37.83 41.64
N TYR A 94 21.56 -38.67 41.98
CA TYR A 94 20.41 -38.31 42.80
C TYR A 94 20.78 -37.49 44.05
N GLY A 95 20.04 -36.40 44.28
CA GLY A 95 20.26 -35.50 45.41
C GLY A 95 21.34 -34.44 45.19
N SER A 96 22.28 -34.65 44.24
CA SER A 96 23.30 -33.66 43.86
C SER A 96 22.65 -32.37 43.38
N THR A 97 23.25 -31.23 43.72
CA THR A 97 22.78 -29.90 43.33
C THR A 97 23.87 -29.17 42.55
N VAL A 98 23.50 -28.63 41.40
CA VAL A 98 24.36 -27.75 40.61
C VAL A 98 23.90 -26.30 40.75
N ARG A 99 24.82 -25.36 40.62
CA ARG A 99 24.53 -23.91 40.68
C ARG A 99 25.06 -23.22 39.44
N TYR A 100 24.26 -22.32 38.89
CA TYR A 100 24.66 -21.46 37.77
C TYR A 100 25.07 -20.08 38.29
N THR A 101 26.03 -19.45 37.63
CA THR A 101 26.42 -18.04 37.83
C THR A 101 26.71 -17.39 36.49
N CYS A 102 26.43 -16.10 36.33
CA CYS A 102 26.79 -15.36 35.12
C CYS A 102 28.13 -14.64 35.26
N ARG A 103 28.77 -14.31 34.14
CA ARG A 103 29.95 -13.43 34.08
C ARG A 103 29.57 -12.00 34.45
N SER A 104 30.56 -11.15 34.73
CA SER A 104 30.34 -9.70 34.96
C SER A 104 29.53 -9.11 33.81
N GLU A 105 28.63 -8.18 34.12
CA GLU A 105 27.65 -7.57 33.21
C GLU A 105 26.46 -8.46 32.79
N TYR A 106 26.28 -9.64 33.39
CA TYR A 106 25.15 -10.53 33.08
C TYR A 106 24.40 -10.96 34.34
N LEU A 107 23.08 -11.11 34.21
CA LEU A 107 22.15 -11.53 35.27
C LEU A 107 21.48 -12.86 34.93
N LEU A 108 21.29 -13.72 35.93
CA LEU A 108 20.55 -14.97 35.77
C LEU A 108 19.05 -14.70 35.64
N VAL A 109 18.45 -15.14 34.54
CA VAL A 109 17.01 -14.99 34.29
C VAL A 109 16.41 -16.25 33.66
N GLY A 110 15.08 -16.36 33.68
CA GLY A 110 14.32 -17.38 32.94
C GLY A 110 14.38 -18.81 33.49
N GLY A 111 15.01 -19.02 34.66
CA GLY A 111 15.11 -20.35 35.26
C GLY A 111 15.64 -20.34 36.68
N SER A 112 16.03 -21.52 37.17
CA SER A 112 16.47 -21.73 38.55
C SER A 112 17.98 -21.55 38.67
N SER A 113 18.44 -20.71 39.60
CA SER A 113 19.86 -20.49 39.88
C SER A 113 20.57 -21.74 40.42
N SER A 114 19.82 -22.67 41.00
CA SER A 114 20.27 -24.00 41.39
C SER A 114 19.28 -25.08 40.92
N ARG A 115 19.81 -26.26 40.58
CA ARG A 115 19.01 -27.41 40.14
C ARG A 115 19.48 -28.67 40.85
N ARG A 116 18.55 -29.50 41.31
CA ARG A 116 18.82 -30.76 42.04
C ARG A 116 18.37 -31.96 41.21
N CYS A 117 19.18 -33.02 41.19
CA CYS A 117 18.85 -34.27 40.51
C CYS A 117 17.77 -35.05 41.28
N GLN A 118 16.64 -35.32 40.63
CA GLN A 118 15.47 -35.98 41.22
C GLN A 118 15.41 -37.47 40.85
N HIS A 119 14.53 -38.21 41.52
CA HIS A 119 14.46 -39.68 41.41
C HIS A 119 14.07 -40.17 40.01
N GLY A 120 13.37 -39.34 39.22
CA GLY A 120 12.99 -39.64 37.83
C GLY A 120 14.06 -39.36 36.79
N ALA A 121 15.35 -39.32 37.17
CA ALA A 121 16.48 -38.97 36.30
C ALA A 121 16.33 -37.61 35.59
N ARG A 122 15.73 -36.62 36.29
CA ARG A 122 15.49 -35.27 35.78
C ARG A 122 15.97 -34.22 36.78
N TRP A 123 16.47 -33.12 36.25
CA TRP A 123 16.85 -31.96 37.06
C TRP A 123 15.63 -31.11 37.43
N SER A 124 15.56 -30.70 38.69
CA SER A 124 14.51 -29.81 39.19
C SER A 124 14.52 -28.45 38.47
N GLY A 125 13.35 -27.81 38.37
CA GLY A 125 13.23 -26.47 37.80
C GLY A 125 13.63 -26.39 36.32
N ARG A 126 13.83 -25.16 35.84
CA ARG A 126 14.19 -24.87 34.44
C ARG A 126 15.63 -24.37 34.37
N LYS A 127 16.34 -24.72 33.29
CA LYS A 127 17.71 -24.23 33.05
C LYS A 127 17.68 -22.70 32.87
N PRO A 128 18.45 -21.93 33.65
CA PRO A 128 18.48 -20.47 33.51
C PRO A 128 19.32 -20.04 32.31
N ARG A 129 19.26 -18.76 31.96
CA ARG A 129 20.17 -18.11 31.00
C ARG A 129 20.78 -16.83 31.59
N CYS A 130 21.89 -16.38 31.02
CA CYS A 130 22.54 -15.13 31.40
C CYS A 130 22.13 -14.02 30.44
N ALA A 131 21.44 -13.01 30.97
CA ALA A 131 21.02 -11.84 30.22
C ALA A 131 21.93 -10.66 30.49
N TYR A 132 22.26 -9.90 29.46
CA TYR A 132 23.07 -8.70 29.63
C TYR A 132 22.35 -7.69 30.53
N ASN A 133 23.09 -7.12 31.48
CA ASN A 133 22.55 -6.32 32.57
C ASN A 133 22.11 -4.93 32.11
N ASN A 134 22.75 -4.33 31.10
CA ASN A 134 22.40 -3.00 30.62
C ASN A 134 22.53 -2.85 29.10
N SER A 135 21.54 -3.35 28.36
CA SER A 135 21.49 -3.26 26.90
C SER A 135 21.41 -1.82 26.36
N CYS A 136 21.16 -0.83 27.22
CA CYS A 136 21.14 0.59 26.85
C CYS A 136 22.51 1.28 26.97
N ALA A 137 23.52 0.63 27.55
CA ALA A 137 24.84 1.23 27.80
C ALA A 137 25.56 1.72 26.54
N SER A 138 25.28 1.09 25.39
CA SER A 138 25.86 1.46 24.09
C SER A 138 25.16 2.64 23.40
N GLY A 139 24.12 3.22 24.00
CA GLY A 139 23.31 4.28 23.38
C GLY A 139 22.70 3.88 22.02
N PRO A 140 21.95 2.75 21.95
CA PRO A 140 21.43 2.24 20.68
C PRO A 140 20.34 3.13 20.08
N CYS A 141 19.48 3.72 20.91
CA CYS A 141 18.38 4.58 20.48
C CYS A 141 18.90 5.94 20.01
N LYS A 142 18.49 6.37 18.80
CA LYS A 142 18.93 7.60 18.15
C LYS A 142 17.86 8.69 18.24
N ASN A 143 18.23 9.91 17.82
CA ASN A 143 17.30 11.03 17.62
C ASN A 143 16.43 11.40 18.84
N GLY A 144 17.03 11.36 20.03
CA GLY A 144 16.35 11.71 21.28
C GLY A 144 15.37 10.65 21.80
N ALA A 145 15.39 9.43 21.23
CA ALA A 145 14.56 8.33 21.70
C ALA A 145 14.97 7.83 23.10
N THR A 146 13.98 7.34 23.86
CA THR A 146 14.20 6.81 25.22
C THR A 146 14.52 5.33 25.17
N CYS A 147 15.63 4.91 25.78
CA CYS A 147 16.02 3.50 25.86
C CYS A 147 15.52 2.85 27.16
N THR A 148 14.74 1.78 27.03
CA THR A 148 14.35 0.91 28.14
C THR A 148 15.14 -0.38 28.09
N ASN A 149 15.87 -0.68 29.16
CA ASN A 149 16.66 -1.89 29.29
C ASN A 149 15.77 -3.08 29.68
N VAL A 150 15.78 -4.12 28.85
CA VAL A 150 14.98 -5.34 29.04
C VAL A 150 15.94 -6.54 29.09
N PRO A 151 15.58 -7.66 29.75
CA PRO A 151 16.44 -8.85 29.70
C PRO A 151 16.68 -9.31 28.26
N ASP A 152 17.96 -9.48 27.88
CA ASP A 152 18.49 -9.87 26.56
C ASP A 152 18.34 -8.84 25.42
N HIS A 153 17.70 -7.69 25.63
CA HIS A 153 17.55 -6.69 24.57
C HIS A 153 17.26 -5.29 25.11
N TYR A 154 17.41 -4.28 24.27
CA TYR A 154 16.86 -2.96 24.55
C TYR A 154 15.58 -2.77 23.75
N GLN A 155 14.74 -1.86 24.24
CA GLN A 155 13.60 -1.35 23.51
C GLN A 155 13.72 0.17 23.45
N CYS A 156 13.58 0.73 22.25
CA CYS A 156 13.58 2.17 22.03
C CYS A 156 12.15 2.68 21.91
N THR A 157 11.83 3.72 22.67
CA THR A 157 10.59 4.48 22.50
C THR A 157 10.92 5.71 21.66
N CYS A 158 10.52 5.68 20.39
CA CYS A 158 10.83 6.74 19.42
C CYS A 158 10.01 8.00 19.67
N THR A 159 10.59 9.14 19.31
CA THR A 159 9.87 10.41 19.20
C THR A 159 8.98 10.38 17.94
N HIS A 160 8.03 11.32 17.83
CA HIS A 160 6.97 11.27 16.82
C HIS A 160 7.43 11.29 15.35
N ASP A 161 8.67 11.68 15.09
CA ASP A 161 9.25 11.81 13.74
C ASP A 161 10.12 10.63 13.32
N TRP A 162 10.32 9.64 14.21
CA TRP A 162 11.30 8.58 14.02
C TRP A 162 10.70 7.20 14.24
N SER A 163 11.24 6.22 13.53
CA SER A 163 10.82 4.82 13.59
C SER A 163 12.01 3.87 13.43
N GLY A 164 11.74 2.57 13.44
CA GLY A 164 12.77 1.52 13.40
C GLY A 164 13.20 1.08 14.79
N LYS A 165 13.97 -0.03 14.85
CA LYS A 165 14.42 -0.62 16.12
C LYS A 165 15.25 0.37 16.96
N ASN A 166 15.99 1.24 16.28
CA ASN A 166 16.88 2.23 16.88
C ASN A 166 16.36 3.65 16.77
N CYS A 167 15.14 3.86 16.27
CA CYS A 167 14.59 5.21 16.01
C CYS A 167 15.46 6.04 15.05
N ASP A 168 16.04 5.38 14.05
CA ASP A 168 16.96 5.92 13.05
C ASP A 168 16.31 6.14 11.67
N VAL A 169 15.05 5.72 11.51
CA VAL A 169 14.30 5.89 10.27
C VAL A 169 13.36 7.09 10.41
N ASP A 170 13.67 8.16 9.70
CA ASP A 170 12.80 9.34 9.59
C ASP A 170 11.49 8.99 8.90
N ILE A 171 10.36 9.39 9.49
CA ILE A 171 9.01 9.16 8.94
C ILE A 171 8.32 10.45 8.46
N GLN A 172 8.99 11.59 8.55
CA GLN A 172 8.44 12.84 8.04
C GLN A 172 8.65 12.96 6.52
N PRO A 173 7.59 13.25 5.74
CA PRO A 173 7.73 13.55 4.33
C PRO A 173 8.34 14.95 4.12
N PRO A 174 8.86 15.25 2.91
CA PRO A 174 9.35 16.59 2.59
C PRO A 174 8.23 17.63 2.72
N VAL A 175 8.54 18.78 3.30
CA VAL A 175 7.60 19.90 3.44
C VAL A 175 7.63 20.75 2.19
N MET A 176 6.45 21.13 1.70
CA MET A 176 6.26 21.92 0.49
C MET A 176 5.79 23.34 0.83
N THR A 177 6.41 24.34 0.21
CA THR A 177 5.99 25.75 0.29
C THR A 177 5.93 26.37 -1.12
N ASN A 178 5.20 27.48 -1.26
CA ASN A 178 5.06 28.23 -2.52
C ASN A 178 4.53 27.40 -3.71
N CYS A 179 3.62 26.45 -3.45
CA CYS A 179 2.92 25.74 -4.51
C CYS A 179 1.96 26.71 -5.22
N SER A 180 2.11 26.84 -6.54
CA SER A 180 1.24 27.68 -7.36
C SER A 180 -0.18 27.09 -7.38
N GLY A 181 -1.20 27.96 -7.41
CA GLY A 181 -2.58 27.56 -7.63
C GLY A 181 -2.96 27.52 -9.11
N ASP A 182 -4.18 27.06 -9.38
CA ASP A 182 -4.71 26.94 -10.74
C ASP A 182 -4.77 28.29 -11.47
N LYS A 183 -4.42 28.28 -12.76
CA LYS A 183 -4.41 29.47 -13.63
C LYS A 183 -5.37 29.30 -14.79
N ASN A 184 -6.39 30.15 -14.82
CA ASN A 184 -7.38 30.21 -15.89
C ASN A 184 -7.12 31.44 -16.76
N ILE A 185 -6.61 31.24 -17.98
CA ILE A 185 -6.17 32.32 -18.86
C ILE A 185 -7.08 32.39 -20.09
N LYS A 186 -7.60 33.60 -20.37
CA LYS A 186 -8.40 33.90 -21.56
C LYS A 186 -7.58 34.72 -22.56
N THR A 187 -7.40 34.20 -23.77
CA THR A 187 -6.46 34.77 -24.74
C THR A 187 -6.94 34.59 -26.17
N ALA A 188 -6.64 35.56 -27.04
CA ALA A 188 -6.93 35.47 -28.47
C ALA A 188 -5.81 34.78 -29.26
N ALA A 189 -4.61 34.69 -28.67
CA ALA A 189 -3.48 34.01 -29.30
C ALA A 189 -3.66 32.49 -29.20
N LEU A 190 -3.31 31.79 -30.28
CA LEU A 190 -3.35 30.32 -30.37
C LEU A 190 -2.41 29.65 -29.36
N GLU A 191 -1.32 30.33 -29.02
CA GLU A 191 -0.32 29.90 -28.06
C GLU A 191 0.06 31.04 -27.12
N ASN A 192 0.32 30.73 -25.84
CA ASN A 192 0.69 31.75 -24.86
C ASN A 192 1.77 31.22 -23.91
N LEU A 193 2.78 32.06 -23.67
CA LEU A 193 3.79 31.82 -22.65
C LEU A 193 3.16 32.00 -21.27
N VAL A 194 3.15 30.94 -20.47
CA VAL A 194 2.68 30.97 -19.08
C VAL A 194 3.86 30.74 -18.15
N LYS A 195 3.99 31.58 -17.12
CA LYS A 195 5.00 31.47 -16.06
C LYS A 195 4.35 31.14 -14.73
N TRP A 196 5.01 30.31 -13.93
CA TRP A 196 4.62 29.97 -12.57
C TRP A 196 5.80 29.98 -11.61
N GLN A 197 5.50 29.94 -10.32
CA GLN A 197 6.52 29.87 -9.27
C GLN A 197 6.87 28.40 -9.02
N ILE A 198 8.18 28.11 -8.94
CA ILE A 198 8.67 26.78 -8.61
C ILE A 198 8.39 26.53 -7.11
N PRO A 199 7.68 25.44 -6.75
CA PRO A 199 7.49 25.08 -5.35
C PRO A 199 8.83 24.76 -4.69
N SER A 200 8.97 25.16 -3.43
CA SER A 200 10.15 24.85 -2.63
C SER A 200 9.87 23.62 -1.78
N PHE A 201 10.81 22.69 -1.76
CA PHE A 201 10.73 21.49 -0.94
C PHE A 201 11.90 21.43 0.03
N ILE A 202 11.61 21.19 1.30
CA ILE A 202 12.61 21.13 2.36
C ILE A 202 12.28 19.93 3.24
N ASP A 203 13.31 19.19 3.60
CA ASP A 203 13.18 18.16 4.62
C ASP A 203 13.40 18.76 6.02
N PRO A 204 12.51 18.55 7.01
CA PRO A 204 12.67 19.12 8.35
C PRO A 204 13.96 18.70 9.07
N HIS A 205 14.48 17.50 8.76
CA HIS A 205 15.71 16.95 9.31
C HIS A 205 16.89 17.07 8.34
N ASN A 206 16.72 17.83 7.27
CA ASN A 206 17.74 18.14 6.26
C ASN A 206 18.29 16.91 5.52
N PHE A 207 17.48 15.86 5.36
CA PHE A 207 17.84 14.72 4.50
C PHE A 207 17.80 15.10 3.03
N ALA A 208 18.61 14.40 2.23
CA ALA A 208 18.62 14.58 0.78
C ALA A 208 17.27 14.21 0.17
N ILE A 209 16.76 15.09 -0.69
CA ILE A 209 15.51 14.89 -1.45
C ILE A 209 15.79 14.97 -2.94
N LYS A 210 15.01 14.21 -3.72
CA LYS A 210 15.03 14.24 -5.19
C LYS A 210 13.75 14.90 -5.68
N ILE A 211 13.88 16.00 -6.41
CA ILE A 211 12.76 16.73 -6.99
C ILE A 211 12.64 16.38 -8.47
N THR A 212 11.43 16.05 -8.91
CA THR A 212 11.11 15.77 -10.31
C THR A 212 9.90 16.57 -10.75
N SER A 213 9.86 16.95 -12.02
CA SER A 213 8.78 17.74 -12.63
C SER A 213 8.41 17.15 -13.99
N ASN A 214 7.15 17.27 -14.38
CA ASN A 214 6.71 16.91 -15.74
C ASN A 214 7.04 17.99 -16.80
N TYR A 215 7.47 19.17 -16.36
CA TYR A 215 7.97 20.25 -17.22
C TYR A 215 9.42 20.62 -16.88
N PRO A 216 10.25 20.97 -17.88
CA PRO A 216 11.69 21.23 -17.69
C PRO A 216 12.01 22.57 -17.03
N SER A 217 11.11 23.55 -17.14
CA SER A 217 11.27 24.93 -16.66
C SER A 217 9.98 25.41 -15.98
N ASN A 218 10.02 26.58 -15.35
CA ASN A 218 8.86 27.24 -14.73
C ASN A 218 8.10 28.18 -15.69
N GLU A 219 8.39 28.04 -16.97
CA GLU A 219 7.72 28.74 -18.05
C GLU A 219 7.61 27.79 -19.25
N PHE A 220 6.46 27.85 -19.92
CA PHE A 220 6.19 27.05 -21.10
C PHE A 220 5.13 27.73 -21.97
N THR A 221 5.21 27.53 -23.28
CA THR A 221 4.24 28.05 -24.24
C THR A 221 3.15 27.01 -24.46
N PHE A 222 1.94 27.29 -24.00
CA PHE A 222 0.80 26.37 -24.09
C PHE A 222 -0.14 26.77 -25.23
N PRO A 223 -0.68 25.81 -26.00
CA PRO A 223 -1.84 26.02 -26.83
C PRO A 223 -3.12 26.09 -25.97
N TRP A 224 -4.28 26.32 -26.59
CA TRP A 224 -5.55 26.17 -25.85
C TRP A 224 -5.76 24.73 -25.39
N GLY A 225 -6.27 24.58 -24.18
CA GLY A 225 -6.44 23.28 -23.55
C GLY A 225 -6.28 23.36 -22.03
N ASP A 226 -6.27 22.18 -21.42
CA ASP A 226 -6.05 21.99 -19.99
C ASP A 226 -4.77 21.20 -19.79
N PHE A 227 -3.88 21.73 -18.97
CA PHE A 227 -2.58 21.15 -18.70
C PHE A 227 -2.40 21.02 -17.19
N GLN A 228 -1.87 19.89 -16.73
CA GLN A 228 -1.59 19.65 -15.32
C GLN A 228 -0.08 19.73 -15.09
N ILE A 229 0.33 20.54 -14.13
CA ILE A 229 1.72 20.72 -13.76
C ILE A 229 1.92 19.97 -12.46
N SER A 230 2.98 19.17 -12.40
CA SER A 230 3.27 18.29 -11.28
C SER A 230 4.73 18.41 -10.89
N TYR A 231 4.96 18.77 -9.62
CA TYR A 231 6.25 18.64 -8.96
C TYR A 231 6.15 17.61 -7.85
N THR A 232 7.11 16.68 -7.80
CA THR A 232 7.21 15.64 -6.78
C THR A 232 8.56 15.73 -6.11
N ALA A 233 8.59 15.91 -4.79
CA ALA A 233 9.78 15.72 -3.99
C ALA A 233 9.70 14.36 -3.30
N MET A 234 10.73 13.54 -3.49
CA MET A 234 10.82 12.20 -2.92
C MET A 234 12.10 12.06 -2.10
N LYS A 235 12.00 11.46 -0.92
CA LYS A 235 13.13 11.09 -0.07
C LYS A 235 13.68 9.72 -0.53
N PRO A 236 14.92 9.63 -1.05
CA PRO A 236 15.44 8.38 -1.60
C PRO A 236 15.60 7.25 -0.58
N THR A 237 15.73 7.58 0.70
CA THR A 237 16.02 6.60 1.76
C THR A 237 14.82 5.72 2.11
N ASN A 238 13.61 6.26 2.02
CA ASN A 238 12.38 5.57 2.45
C ASN A 238 11.20 5.72 1.47
N GLY A 239 11.37 6.51 0.40
CA GLY A 239 10.34 6.72 -0.62
C GLY A 239 9.22 7.69 -0.24
N LEU A 240 9.29 8.33 0.94
CA LEU A 240 8.29 9.34 1.33
C LEU A 240 8.31 10.50 0.34
N SER A 241 7.13 10.94 -0.08
CA SER A 241 7.00 11.95 -1.12
C SER A 241 5.87 12.94 -0.87
N THR A 242 6.06 14.14 -1.42
CA THR A 242 5.10 15.25 -1.38
C THR A 242 4.95 15.83 -2.78
N ASN A 243 3.72 16.11 -3.17
CA ASN A 243 3.38 16.55 -4.52
C ASN A 243 2.74 17.95 -4.53
N CYS A 244 3.16 18.80 -5.45
CA CYS A 244 2.47 20.05 -5.84
C CYS A 244 1.79 19.80 -7.18
N LEU A 245 0.46 19.89 -7.21
CA LEU A 245 -0.35 19.70 -8.41
C LEU A 245 -1.20 20.95 -8.62
N PHE A 246 -1.14 21.53 -9.82
CA PHE A 246 -2.02 22.63 -10.24
C PHE A 246 -2.28 22.58 -11.73
N SER A 247 -3.37 23.22 -12.15
CA SER A 247 -3.85 23.22 -13.53
C SER A 247 -3.65 24.57 -14.21
N ILE A 248 -3.29 24.52 -15.48
CA ILE A 248 -3.24 25.66 -16.39
C ILE A 248 -4.30 25.42 -17.47
N SER A 249 -5.33 26.27 -17.51
CA SER A 249 -6.39 26.20 -18.50
C SER A 249 -6.36 27.43 -19.39
N LEU A 250 -6.07 27.24 -20.67
CA LEU A 250 -6.07 28.29 -21.68
C LEU A 250 -7.30 28.17 -22.54
N ARG A 251 -8.08 29.24 -22.57
CA ARG A 251 -9.33 29.31 -23.34
C ARG A 251 -9.34 30.55 -24.22
N PRO A 252 -10.07 30.53 -25.35
CA PRO A 252 -10.23 31.71 -26.17
C PRO A 252 -10.95 32.83 -25.39
N LYS A 253 -10.72 34.10 -25.77
CA LYS A 253 -11.48 35.21 -25.18
C LYS A 253 -12.96 35.08 -25.56
N PRO A 254 -13.90 35.20 -24.60
CA PRO A 254 -15.31 35.17 -24.91
C PRO A 254 -15.68 36.38 -25.78
N CYS A 255 -16.60 36.17 -26.70
CA CYS A 255 -17.11 37.22 -27.56
C CYS A 255 -17.85 38.29 -26.74
N PRO A 256 -17.56 39.59 -26.97
CA PRO A 256 -18.37 40.66 -26.39
C PRO A 256 -19.77 40.58 -26.96
N THR A 257 -20.77 41.08 -26.23
CA THR A 257 -22.14 41.13 -26.74
C THR A 257 -22.21 42.07 -27.95
N ILE A 258 -22.82 41.62 -29.04
CA ILE A 258 -23.07 42.47 -30.21
C ILE A 258 -24.21 43.45 -29.91
N ASN A 259 -24.06 44.71 -30.35
CA ASN A 259 -25.08 45.72 -30.13
C ASN A 259 -26.29 45.44 -31.02
N VAL A 260 -27.45 45.22 -30.41
CA VAL A 260 -28.71 45.01 -31.13
C VAL A 260 -29.16 46.33 -31.76
N PRO A 261 -29.53 46.35 -33.04
CA PRO A 261 -29.92 47.57 -33.76
C PRO A 261 -31.24 48.15 -33.23
N VAL A 262 -31.31 49.47 -33.13
CA VAL A 262 -32.54 50.18 -32.75
C VAL A 262 -33.61 49.94 -33.83
N ASN A 263 -34.83 49.61 -33.39
CA ASN A 263 -35.96 49.24 -34.26
C ASN A 263 -35.66 48.07 -35.21
N GLY A 264 -34.72 47.21 -34.87
CA GLY A 264 -34.45 45.97 -35.57
C GLY A 264 -34.14 44.85 -34.60
N ALA A 265 -33.82 43.68 -35.14
CA ALA A 265 -33.27 42.58 -34.39
C ALA A 265 -32.34 41.74 -35.25
N LEU A 266 -31.49 40.99 -34.55
CA LEU A 266 -30.43 40.17 -35.11
C LEU A 266 -30.58 38.75 -34.55
N LEU A 267 -30.57 37.74 -35.43
CA LEU A 267 -30.69 36.35 -35.01
C LEU A 267 -29.32 35.72 -34.80
N CYS A 268 -28.93 35.52 -33.56
CA CYS A 268 -27.69 34.80 -33.25
C CYS A 268 -27.95 33.29 -33.08
N ASN A 269 -27.11 32.47 -33.70
CA ASN A 269 -27.24 31.01 -33.71
C ASN A 269 -26.83 30.41 -32.36
N SER A 270 -27.49 29.30 -32.00
CA SER A 270 -27.31 28.49 -30.79
C SER A 270 -25.99 27.72 -30.68
N TRP A 271 -24.95 28.02 -31.47
CA TRP A 271 -23.60 27.42 -31.32
C TRP A 271 -22.93 27.96 -30.05
N ARG A 272 -23.44 27.55 -28.87
CA ARG A 272 -22.70 27.71 -27.62
C ARG A 272 -21.52 26.76 -27.64
N THR A 273 -20.44 27.16 -28.28
CA THR A 273 -19.15 26.94 -27.64
C THR A 273 -18.99 28.10 -26.66
N ASP A 274 -18.32 27.92 -25.51
CA ASP A 274 -18.18 28.99 -24.51
C ASP A 274 -17.41 30.23 -25.03
N TYR A 275 -16.98 30.21 -26.31
CA TYR A 275 -15.97 31.10 -26.86
C TYR A 275 -16.26 31.63 -28.28
N GLY A 276 -17.21 31.09 -29.03
CA GLY A 276 -17.55 31.54 -30.39
C GLY A 276 -19.03 31.89 -30.53
N GLN A 277 -19.34 32.99 -31.22
CA GLN A 277 -20.70 33.43 -31.50
C GLN A 277 -20.85 33.77 -32.99
N PHE A 278 -21.99 33.39 -33.56
CA PHE A 278 -22.29 33.63 -34.96
C PHE A 278 -23.73 34.16 -35.07
N CYS A 279 -23.88 35.29 -35.73
CA CYS A 279 -25.18 35.94 -35.93
C CYS A 279 -25.47 36.12 -37.41
N THR A 280 -26.68 35.76 -37.79
CA THR A 280 -27.22 35.88 -39.13
C THR A 280 -28.56 36.60 -39.09
N TYR A 281 -29.05 37.02 -40.24
CA TYR A 281 -30.40 37.56 -40.40
C TYR A 281 -30.69 38.79 -39.52
N PHE A 282 -30.48 39.95 -40.14
CA PHE A 282 -30.94 41.23 -39.63
C PHE A 282 -32.36 41.52 -40.15
N PHE A 283 -33.26 41.96 -39.26
CA PHE A 283 -34.61 42.38 -39.63
C PHE A 283 -34.97 43.70 -38.97
N CYS A 284 -35.64 44.57 -39.72
CA CYS A 284 -36.24 45.78 -39.17
C CYS A 284 -37.66 45.50 -38.68
N LYS A 285 -38.05 46.21 -37.62
CA LYS A 285 -39.43 46.30 -37.18
C LYS A 285 -40.30 46.89 -38.31
N GLU A 286 -41.59 46.59 -38.30
CA GLU A 286 -42.55 47.14 -39.25
C GLU A 286 -42.40 48.68 -39.39
N SER A 287 -42.63 49.19 -40.59
CA SER A 287 -42.47 50.61 -41.00
C SER A 287 -41.07 51.22 -40.85
N HIS A 288 -40.03 50.39 -40.68
CA HIS A 288 -38.65 50.83 -40.67
C HIS A 288 -37.82 50.09 -41.73
N THR A 289 -36.90 50.80 -42.35
CA THR A 289 -35.95 50.25 -43.33
C THR A 289 -34.53 50.73 -43.04
N VAL A 290 -33.56 49.99 -43.55
CA VAL A 290 -32.16 50.41 -43.56
C VAL A 290 -32.04 51.70 -44.39
N PRO A 291 -31.36 52.75 -43.88
CA PRO A 291 -31.13 53.97 -44.65
C PRO A 291 -30.44 53.70 -45.99
N ARG A 292 -30.82 54.47 -47.02
CA ARG A 292 -30.27 54.31 -48.38
C ARG A 292 -28.75 54.53 -48.38
N GLY A 293 -28.00 53.60 -48.94
CA GLY A 293 -26.53 53.65 -49.01
C GLY A 293 -25.80 52.95 -47.85
N VAL A 294 -26.53 52.44 -46.85
CA VAL A 294 -25.96 51.63 -45.78
C VAL A 294 -25.95 50.16 -46.21
N MET A 295 -24.76 49.56 -46.22
CA MET A 295 -24.59 48.13 -46.48
C MET A 295 -24.86 47.35 -45.18
N VAL A 296 -25.61 46.26 -45.28
CA VAL A 296 -25.80 45.31 -44.18
C VAL A 296 -25.11 44.02 -44.57
N ASP A 297 -24.22 43.54 -43.69
CA ASP A 297 -23.53 42.28 -43.90
C ASP A 297 -24.45 41.09 -43.59
N ASN A 298 -24.32 40.03 -44.40
CA ASN A 298 -25.16 38.84 -44.27
C ASN A 298 -24.77 37.95 -43.06
N PHE A 299 -23.57 38.12 -42.51
CA PHE A 299 -23.04 37.33 -41.41
C PHE A 299 -22.15 38.17 -40.49
N TYR A 300 -22.34 38.01 -39.17
CA TYR A 300 -21.48 38.54 -38.12
C TYR A 300 -20.88 37.37 -37.34
N VAL A 301 -19.55 37.30 -37.28
CA VAL A 301 -18.85 36.16 -36.66
C VAL A 301 -17.86 36.67 -35.63
N CYS A 302 -17.89 36.11 -34.44
CA CYS A 302 -16.85 36.23 -33.44
C CYS A 302 -16.37 34.82 -33.08
N GLY A 303 -15.08 34.57 -33.29
CA GLY A 303 -14.44 33.29 -33.01
C GLY A 303 -13.32 33.45 -31.99
N ALA A 304 -12.27 32.64 -32.16
CA ALA A 304 -11.06 32.63 -31.35
C ALA A 304 -10.42 34.01 -31.09
N SER A 305 -10.55 34.95 -32.03
CA SER A 305 -10.01 36.30 -31.90
C SER A 305 -10.67 37.12 -30.79
N GLY A 306 -11.88 36.74 -30.36
CA GLY A 306 -12.71 37.51 -29.43
C GLY A 306 -13.21 38.84 -30.02
N THR A 307 -13.09 39.02 -31.34
CA THR A 307 -13.50 40.24 -32.07
C THR A 307 -14.57 39.88 -33.10
N TRP A 308 -15.58 40.75 -33.23
CA TRP A 308 -16.61 40.61 -34.25
C TRP A 308 -16.09 41.05 -35.62
N MET A 309 -16.32 40.21 -36.62
CA MET A 309 -16.13 40.53 -38.03
C MET A 309 -17.50 40.60 -38.73
N PRO A 310 -17.76 41.63 -39.55
CA PRO A 310 -16.85 42.73 -39.89
C PRO A 310 -16.82 43.86 -38.83
N SER A 311 -17.85 43.97 -38.00
CA SER A 311 -17.94 44.96 -36.91
C SER A 311 -18.79 44.42 -35.75
N ASN A 312 -18.66 45.02 -34.57
CA ASN A 312 -19.51 44.77 -33.40
C ASN A 312 -20.78 45.66 -33.37
N THR A 313 -21.00 46.48 -34.40
CA THR A 313 -22.18 47.32 -34.56
C THR A 313 -23.00 46.89 -35.76
N VAL A 314 -24.28 46.68 -35.54
CA VAL A 314 -25.26 46.41 -36.61
C VAL A 314 -26.02 47.70 -36.94
N PRO A 315 -26.26 48.03 -38.23
CA PRO A 315 -26.96 49.24 -38.62
C PRO A 315 -28.37 49.39 -38.02
N ASN A 316 -28.73 50.60 -37.58
CA ASN A 316 -30.07 50.89 -37.05
C ASN A 316 -31.12 50.99 -38.16
N CYS A 317 -32.36 50.66 -37.82
CA CYS A 317 -33.51 50.82 -38.71
C CYS A 317 -34.14 52.21 -38.55
N SER A 318 -34.36 52.91 -39.66
CA SER A 318 -34.98 54.25 -39.71
C SER A 318 -36.39 54.19 -40.28
N VAL A 319 -37.27 55.12 -39.91
CA VAL A 319 -38.64 55.20 -40.44
C VAL A 319 -38.60 55.36 -41.95
N THR A 320 -39.41 54.58 -42.66
CA THR A 320 -39.53 54.69 -44.11
C THR A 320 -40.08 56.07 -44.46
N ALA A 321 -39.25 56.94 -45.06
CA ALA A 321 -39.75 58.15 -45.69
C ALA A 321 -40.60 57.72 -46.89
N THR A 322 -41.93 57.71 -46.71
CA THR A 322 -42.88 57.45 -47.79
C THR A 322 -42.63 58.42 -48.93
N ASN A 323 -42.22 57.84 -50.06
CA ASN A 323 -42.54 58.17 -51.46
C ASN A 323 -41.29 58.33 -52.33
N LEU A 324 -40.98 57.27 -53.09
CA LEU A 324 -40.77 57.33 -54.54
C LEU A 324 -40.49 55.92 -55.09
N HIS A 325 -41.47 55.45 -55.87
CA HIS A 325 -41.45 54.38 -56.87
C HIS A 325 -40.54 53.17 -56.69
N ALA A 326 -41.21 52.03 -56.57
CA ALA A 326 -40.67 50.68 -56.73
C ALA A 326 -39.81 50.54 -58.00
N THR A 327 -38.55 50.14 -57.81
CA THR A 327 -37.79 49.36 -58.81
C THR A 327 -37.02 48.22 -58.14
N ARG A 328 -37.41 47.02 -58.57
CA ARG A 328 -36.92 45.64 -58.41
C ARG A 328 -35.52 45.37 -57.78
N ARG A 329 -35.56 44.47 -56.78
CA ARG A 329 -34.74 43.25 -56.48
C ARG A 329 -33.20 43.40 -56.53
N TYR A 330 -32.48 43.11 -55.44
CA TYR A 330 -32.37 41.76 -54.84
C TYR A 330 -32.32 41.87 -53.31
N ASN A 331 -33.31 41.33 -52.61
CA ASN A 331 -33.16 40.89 -51.22
C ASN A 331 -34.27 39.89 -50.91
N ILE A 332 -33.86 38.73 -50.39
CA ILE A 332 -34.74 37.69 -49.85
C ILE A 332 -35.31 38.26 -48.55
N GLY A 333 -36.39 39.04 -48.67
CA GLY A 333 -37.18 39.53 -47.55
C GLY A 333 -38.52 38.80 -47.56
N THR A 334 -38.60 37.64 -46.91
CA THR A 334 -39.88 37.01 -46.62
C THR A 334 -40.54 37.76 -45.46
N THR A 335 -41.51 38.62 -45.78
CA THR A 335 -42.43 39.21 -44.80
C THR A 335 -43.33 38.11 -44.24
N TYR A 336 -43.26 37.87 -42.92
CA TYR A 336 -44.20 36.99 -42.22
C TYR A 336 -45.06 37.80 -41.25
N SER A 337 -46.36 37.61 -41.34
CA SER A 337 -47.37 38.20 -40.45
C SER A 337 -47.55 37.36 -39.19
N SER A 338 -47.62 38.03 -38.05
CA SER A 338 -47.94 37.54 -36.70
C SER A 338 -46.90 36.66 -36.01
N CYS A 339 -46.30 37.23 -34.96
CA CYS A 339 -45.44 36.53 -34.00
C CYS A 339 -46.29 35.99 -32.85
N THR A 340 -46.83 34.77 -32.94
CA THR A 340 -47.22 34.04 -31.71
C THR A 340 -47.13 32.51 -31.76
N ASP A 341 -47.12 31.83 -32.90
CA ASP A 341 -47.08 30.35 -32.88
C ASP A 341 -45.80 29.74 -33.47
N ASP A 342 -45.08 29.06 -32.56
CA ASP A 342 -43.99 28.11 -32.72
C ASP A 342 -42.67 28.58 -33.38
N ARG A 343 -41.84 29.26 -32.58
CA ARG A 343 -40.37 29.36 -32.79
C ARG A 343 -39.73 28.01 -33.17
N ARG A 344 -40.26 26.90 -32.63
CA ARG A 344 -39.79 25.54 -32.90
C ARG A 344 -40.16 25.05 -34.31
N LYS A 345 -41.36 25.37 -34.80
CA LYS A 345 -41.79 25.02 -36.17
C LYS A 345 -41.07 25.88 -37.22
N MET A 346 -40.74 27.13 -36.90
CA MET A 346 -39.87 27.96 -37.74
C MET A 346 -38.43 27.42 -37.81
N GLN A 347 -37.89 26.91 -36.69
CA GLN A 347 -36.58 26.25 -36.67
C GLN A 347 -36.59 24.92 -37.44
N GLU A 348 -37.62 24.08 -37.29
CA GLU A 348 -37.77 22.81 -38.01
C GLU A 348 -37.96 23.03 -39.53
N SER A 349 -38.80 23.98 -39.94
CA SER A 349 -38.97 24.39 -41.34
C SER A 349 -37.69 24.95 -41.96
N TYR A 350 -36.88 25.69 -41.19
CA TYR A 350 -35.60 26.20 -41.65
C TYR A 350 -34.55 25.10 -41.77
N ILE A 351 -34.56 24.08 -40.91
CA ILE A 351 -33.70 22.89 -41.01
C ILE A 351 -34.07 22.06 -42.26
N GLU A 352 -35.36 21.84 -42.55
CA GLU A 352 -35.80 21.10 -43.74
C GLU A 352 -35.53 21.86 -45.06
N ASN A 353 -35.75 23.18 -45.08
CA ASN A 353 -35.48 24.03 -46.24
C ASN A 353 -33.97 24.29 -46.46
N SER A 354 -33.18 24.34 -45.38
CA SER A 354 -31.72 24.42 -45.49
C SER A 354 -31.11 23.07 -45.84
N ALA A 355 -31.64 21.92 -45.40
CA ALA A 355 -31.15 20.61 -45.85
C ALA A 355 -31.31 20.42 -47.37
N THR A 356 -32.40 20.92 -47.96
CA THR A 356 -32.69 20.86 -49.40
C THR A 356 -31.93 21.90 -50.23
N GLN A 357 -31.63 23.10 -49.67
CA GLN A 357 -30.75 24.07 -50.34
C GLN A 357 -29.25 23.79 -50.13
N ILE A 358 -28.86 23.20 -49.00
CA ILE A 358 -27.47 22.81 -48.71
C ILE A 358 -27.08 21.67 -49.65
N SER A 359 -27.94 20.69 -49.98
CA SER A 359 -27.58 19.67 -50.98
C SER A 359 -27.27 20.24 -52.37
N ASP A 360 -27.94 21.31 -52.79
CA ASP A 360 -27.70 21.93 -54.11
C ASP A 360 -26.57 22.97 -54.11
N ILE A 361 -26.31 23.63 -52.98
CA ILE A 361 -25.26 24.65 -52.84
C ILE A 361 -23.91 24.01 -52.45
N PHE A 362 -23.88 23.01 -51.55
CA PHE A 362 -22.63 22.32 -51.19
C PHE A 362 -22.06 21.52 -52.37
N VAL A 363 -22.89 20.79 -53.15
CA VAL A 363 -22.38 19.96 -54.27
C VAL A 363 -21.89 20.81 -55.45
N LYS A 364 -22.42 22.03 -55.63
CA LYS A 364 -21.99 22.92 -56.74
C LYS A 364 -20.88 23.90 -56.35
N SER A 365 -20.69 24.26 -55.07
CA SER A 365 -19.60 25.16 -54.65
C SER A 365 -18.35 24.44 -54.13
N LEU A 366 -18.44 23.16 -53.72
CA LEU A 366 -17.26 22.38 -53.30
C LEU A 366 -16.35 21.96 -54.46
N ASN A 367 -16.85 21.94 -55.70
CA ASN A 367 -16.07 21.44 -56.83
C ASN A 367 -15.13 22.47 -57.50
N LYS A 368 -14.93 23.67 -56.94
CA LYS A 368 -13.96 24.61 -57.53
C LYS A 368 -13.04 25.38 -56.60
N ASN A 369 -13.30 25.57 -55.31
CA ASN A 369 -12.45 26.48 -54.51
C ASN A 369 -12.23 26.13 -53.02
N VAL A 370 -12.67 24.98 -52.52
CA VAL A 370 -12.48 24.64 -51.08
C VAL A 370 -11.15 23.92 -50.80
N SER A 371 -10.42 23.44 -51.81
CA SER A 371 -9.12 22.79 -51.59
C SER A 371 -7.93 23.74 -51.35
N GLN A 372 -8.12 25.06 -51.18
CA GLN A 372 -6.98 25.99 -51.15
C GLN A 372 -6.96 27.08 -50.07
N LYS A 373 -7.93 27.16 -49.15
CA LYS A 373 -7.93 28.22 -48.12
C LYS A 373 -8.28 27.80 -46.67
N MET A 374 -8.25 26.50 -46.37
CA MET A 374 -8.38 26.01 -44.97
C MET A 374 -7.06 25.50 -44.36
N CYS A 375 -5.94 25.66 -45.05
CA CYS A 375 -4.59 25.54 -44.46
C CYS A 375 -3.81 26.84 -44.72
N GLN A 376 -4.13 27.90 -43.98
CA GLN A 376 -3.22 29.01 -43.69
C GLN A 376 -3.67 29.74 -42.43
#